data_AF-A0A218QAH1-F1
#
_entry.id   AF-A0A218QAH1-F1
#
_cell.length_a   1.000
_cell.length_b   1.000
_cell.length_c   1.000
_cell.angle_alpha   90.00
_cell.angle_beta   90.00
_cell.angle_gamma   90.00
#
_symmetry.space_group_name_H-M   'P 1'
#
loop_
_entity.id
_entity.type
_entity.pdbx_description
1 polymer ?
#
loop_
_entity_poly.entity_id
_entity_poly.type
_entity_poly.pdbx_seq_one_letter_code
_entity_poly.pdbx_strand_id
1 'polypeptide(L)'
;MNGTQVIITILIPPMLIKSSPLPCWLNAQNTAVAVALIKFGFVYEGELEGDDIDATEAVTQGWLVGCRCCDNSIVAIFDGAVFSSLCNGESDSELRYNQVKKLIRATLRSYKPFNPYQQLQLLKTGS
;
A
#
# COMPACT_ATOMS: atom_id res chain seq x y z
N MET A 1 31.04 -44.99 20.73
CA MET A 1 31.11 -43.54 21.05
C MET A 1 30.49 -42.80 19.89
N ASN A 2 29.16 -42.58 19.94
CA ASN A 2 28.42 -41.90 18.88
C ASN A 2 28.36 -40.41 19.20
N GLY A 3 29.07 -39.61 18.42
CA GLY A 3 28.97 -38.15 18.43
C GLY A 3 27.79 -37.72 17.58
N THR A 4 26.64 -37.52 18.20
CA THR A 4 25.47 -36.93 17.54
C THR A 4 25.72 -35.44 17.31
N GLN A 5 25.96 -35.05 16.06
CA GLN A 5 25.93 -33.65 15.67
C GLN A 5 24.47 -33.17 15.72
N VAL A 6 24.18 -32.23 16.63
CA VAL A 6 22.91 -31.53 16.70
C VAL A 6 22.95 -30.39 15.70
N ILE A 7 22.25 -30.55 14.57
CA ILE A 7 21.97 -29.45 13.65
C ILE A 7 20.87 -28.61 14.28
N ILE A 8 21.25 -27.46 14.87
CA ILE A 8 20.29 -26.44 15.30
C ILE A 8 19.89 -25.67 14.04
N THR A 9 18.86 -26.14 13.35
CA THR A 9 18.14 -25.33 12.38
C THR A 9 17.38 -24.26 13.15
N ILE A 10 17.95 -23.06 13.24
CA ILE A 10 17.23 -21.86 13.67
C ILE A 10 16.23 -21.55 12.55
N LEU A 11 15.05 -22.18 12.62
CA LEU A 11 13.87 -21.75 11.90
C LEU A 11 13.49 -20.37 12.48
N ILE A 12 14.02 -19.32 11.86
CA ILE A 12 13.45 -17.98 11.98
C ILE A 12 11.99 -18.13 11.53
N PRO A 13 10.99 -17.96 12.40
CA PRO A 13 9.61 -18.06 11.96
C PRO A 13 9.39 -17.02 10.87
N PRO A 14 8.60 -17.32 9.82
CA PRO A 14 8.12 -16.27 8.95
C PRO A 14 7.42 -15.28 9.88
N MET A 15 7.96 -14.06 9.97
CA MET A 15 7.23 -12.99 10.62
C MET A 15 5.90 -12.93 9.88
N LEU A 16 4.87 -13.45 10.55
CA LEU A 16 3.48 -13.19 10.26
C LEU A 16 3.37 -11.67 10.35
N ILE A 17 3.62 -11.00 9.23
CA ILE A 17 3.20 -9.63 9.03
C ILE A 17 1.70 -9.73 9.21
N LYS A 18 1.25 -9.37 10.40
CA LYS A 18 -0.15 -9.20 10.75
C LYS A 18 -0.54 -7.97 9.94
N SER A 19 -0.75 -8.15 8.64
CA SER A 19 -1.26 -7.11 7.77
C SER A 19 -2.59 -6.73 8.39
N SER A 20 -2.63 -5.60 9.07
CA SER A 20 -3.88 -5.10 9.59
C SER A 20 -4.82 -5.02 8.39
N PRO A 21 -6.03 -5.61 8.47
CA PRO A 21 -6.94 -5.59 7.34
C PRO A 21 -7.13 -4.14 6.91
N LEU A 22 -7.11 -3.91 5.59
CA LEU A 22 -7.32 -2.57 5.06
C LEU A 22 -8.62 -1.99 5.63
N PRO A 23 -8.67 -0.68 5.91
CA PRO A 23 -9.82 -0.07 6.55
C PRO A 23 -11.10 -0.33 5.76
N CYS A 24 -12.16 -0.77 6.45
CA CYS A 24 -13.39 -1.22 5.81
C CYS A 24 -14.21 -0.09 5.17
N TRP A 25 -13.90 1.17 5.49
CA TRP A 25 -14.50 2.35 4.88
C TRP A 25 -13.83 2.74 3.55
N LEU A 26 -12.73 2.12 3.16
CA LEU A 26 -12.18 2.30 1.81
C LEU A 26 -13.15 1.74 0.78
N ASN A 27 -13.64 2.60 -0.11
CA ASN A 27 -14.39 2.14 -1.27
C ASN A 27 -13.51 1.27 -2.19
N ALA A 28 -14.12 0.57 -3.14
CA ALA A 28 -13.41 -0.37 -4.00
C ALA A 28 -12.30 0.27 -4.85
N GLN A 29 -12.47 1.53 -5.26
CA GLN A 29 -11.46 2.26 -6.03
C GLN A 29 -10.23 2.60 -5.16
N ASN A 30 -10.44 3.09 -3.95
CA ASN A 30 -9.36 3.42 -3.01
C ASN A 30 -8.71 2.18 -2.43
N THR A 31 -9.47 1.08 -2.28
CA THR A 31 -8.92 -0.23 -1.97
C THR A 31 -7.94 -0.69 -3.05
N ALA A 32 -8.23 -0.46 -4.33
CA ALA A 32 -7.30 -0.79 -5.41
C ALA A 32 -5.98 0.01 -5.31
N VAL A 33 -6.05 1.29 -4.93
CA VAL A 33 -4.86 2.12 -4.68
C VAL A 33 -4.06 1.60 -3.48
N ALA A 34 -4.72 1.32 -2.36
CA ALA A 34 -4.07 0.76 -1.17
C ALA A 34 -3.36 -0.58 -1.48
N VAL A 35 -4.00 -1.48 -2.23
CA VAL A 35 -3.37 -2.72 -2.68
C VAL A 35 -2.18 -2.47 -3.61
N ALA A 36 -2.28 -1.48 -4.51
CA ALA A 36 -1.17 -1.11 -5.39
C ALA A 36 0.02 -0.56 -4.60
N LEU A 37 -0.21 0.27 -3.58
CA LEU A 37 0.81 0.77 -2.67
C LEU A 37 1.51 -0.37 -1.92
N ILE A 38 0.74 -1.31 -1.36
CA ILE A 38 1.31 -2.46 -0.65
C ILE A 38 2.20 -3.30 -1.59
N LYS A 39 1.75 -3.54 -2.82
CA LYS A 39 2.57 -4.22 -3.84
C LYS A 39 3.83 -3.44 -4.23
N PHE A 40 3.79 -2.12 -4.10
CA PHE A 40 4.91 -1.23 -4.33
C PHE A 40 5.87 -1.12 -3.12
N GLY A 41 5.60 -1.85 -2.05
CA GLY A 41 6.45 -1.93 -0.87
C GLY A 41 6.04 -1.03 0.30
N PHE A 42 4.83 -0.46 0.25
CA PHE A 42 4.28 0.28 1.39
C PHE A 42 3.69 -0.65 2.44
N VAL A 43 3.74 -0.22 3.70
CA VAL A 43 3.07 -0.88 4.83
C VAL A 43 1.92 -0.01 5.28
N TYR A 44 0.77 -0.63 5.56
CA TYR A 44 -0.35 0.07 6.21
C TYR A 44 -0.05 0.18 7.71
N GLU A 45 0.03 1.41 8.22
CA GLU A 45 0.40 1.68 9.61
C GLU A 45 -0.81 1.89 10.53
N GLY A 46 -1.99 2.15 9.96
CA GLY A 46 -3.19 2.44 10.73
C GLY A 46 -3.83 3.77 10.32
N GLU A 47 -4.52 4.38 11.26
CA GLU A 47 -5.08 5.72 11.13
C GLU A 47 -4.04 6.77 11.56
N LEU A 48 -4.13 7.96 11.00
CA LEU A 48 -3.26 9.07 11.33
C LEU A 48 -3.51 9.51 12.78
N GLU A 49 -2.53 9.30 13.64
CA GLU A 49 -2.52 9.81 15.01
C GLU A 49 -1.50 10.96 15.09
N GLY A 50 -1.96 12.19 15.37
CA GLY A 50 -1.07 13.36 15.57
C GLY A 50 -0.54 14.03 14.29
N ASP A 51 0.50 14.85 14.46
CA ASP A 51 1.10 15.73 13.44
C ASP A 51 2.43 15.17 12.87
N ASP A 52 2.57 13.85 12.81
CA ASP A 52 3.85 13.18 12.50
C ASP A 52 4.29 13.26 11.02
N ILE A 53 3.67 14.10 10.21
CA ILE A 53 3.92 14.22 8.77
C ILE A 53 4.31 15.66 8.43
N ASP A 54 5.59 15.86 8.11
CA ASP A 54 6.17 17.20 7.96
C ASP A 54 5.58 17.99 6.78
N ALA A 55 5.29 17.29 5.68
CA ALA A 55 4.74 17.91 4.47
C ALA A 55 3.92 16.90 3.67
N THR A 56 2.78 17.36 3.14
CA THR A 56 1.91 16.59 2.24
C THR A 56 1.53 17.38 0.99
N GLU A 57 1.47 16.71 -0.16
CA GLU A 57 0.94 17.23 -1.41
C GLU A 57 -0.30 16.44 -1.81
N ALA A 58 -1.34 17.14 -2.26
CA ALA A 58 -2.52 16.50 -2.83
C ALA A 58 -2.20 15.90 -4.20
N VAL A 59 -2.50 14.61 -4.39
CA VAL A 59 -2.28 13.90 -5.65
C VAL A 59 -3.51 13.93 -6.54
N THR A 60 -4.63 13.34 -6.07
CA THR A 60 -5.95 13.35 -6.70
C THR A 60 -6.97 12.60 -5.83
N GLN A 61 -8.27 12.91 -5.98
CA GLN A 61 -9.39 12.20 -5.34
C GLN A 61 -9.19 11.93 -3.83
N GLY A 62 -8.67 12.91 -3.08
CA GLY A 62 -8.45 12.81 -1.63
C GLY A 62 -7.17 12.10 -1.20
N TRP A 63 -6.37 11.54 -2.13
CA TRP A 63 -5.06 10.98 -1.81
C TRP A 63 -4.02 12.08 -1.64
N LEU A 64 -3.27 12.00 -0.54
CA LEU A 64 -2.11 12.83 -0.24
C LEU A 64 -0.85 11.98 -0.27
N VAL A 65 0.28 12.58 -0.66
CA VAL A 65 1.60 11.96 -0.52
C VAL A 65 2.51 12.95 0.19
N GLY A 66 3.21 12.45 1.20
CA GLY A 66 4.11 13.24 2.02
C GLY A 66 5.41 12.53 2.31
N CYS A 67 6.22 13.16 3.15
CA CYS A 67 7.43 12.58 3.70
C CYS A 67 7.43 12.76 5.21
N ARG A 68 8.05 11.81 5.91
CA ARG A 68 8.47 11.98 7.31
C ARG A 68 9.99 12.05 7.35
N CYS A 69 10.51 13.14 7.89
CA CYS A 69 11.94 13.43 7.97
C CYS A 69 12.61 12.64 9.10
N CYS A 70 11.86 12.29 10.15
CA CYS A 70 12.40 11.56 11.31
C CYS A 70 12.92 10.16 10.97
N ASP A 71 12.27 9.47 10.03
CA ASP A 71 12.62 8.11 9.59
C ASP A 71 12.92 8.01 8.09
N ASN A 72 12.98 9.15 7.39
CA ASN A 72 13.16 9.25 5.95
C ASN A 72 12.19 8.33 5.18
N SER A 73 10.91 8.36 5.56
CA SER A 73 9.86 7.58 4.90
C SER A 73 9.00 8.44 3.98
N ILE A 74 8.48 7.81 2.92
CA ILE A 74 7.40 8.39 2.12
C ILE A 74 6.11 7.85 2.68
N VAL A 75 5.12 8.74 2.80
CA VAL A 75 3.78 8.41 3.26
C VAL A 75 2.75 8.68 2.19
N ALA A 76 1.77 7.81 2.06
CA ALA A 76 0.55 8.02 1.29
C ALA A 76 -0.64 7.96 2.23
N ILE A 77 -1.53 8.93 2.13
CA ILE A 77 -2.64 9.12 3.08
C ILE A 77 -3.95 9.22 2.29
N PHE A 78 -4.98 8.53 2.78
CA PHE A 78 -6.35 8.70 2.30
C PHE A 78 -7.33 8.55 3.44
N ASP A 79 -8.13 9.59 3.70
CA ASP A 79 -9.22 9.55 4.69
C ASP A 79 -8.76 8.99 6.05
N GLY A 80 -7.65 9.54 6.54
CA GLY A 80 -6.99 9.11 7.79
C GLY A 80 -6.14 7.85 7.67
N ALA A 81 -6.33 6.98 6.66
CA ALA A 81 -5.51 5.78 6.50
C ALA A 81 -4.09 6.12 6.02
N VAL A 82 -3.07 5.65 6.73
CA VAL A 82 -1.66 5.95 6.47
C VAL A 82 -0.90 4.73 5.97
N PHE A 83 -0.19 4.91 4.87
CA PHE A 83 0.71 3.93 4.28
C PHE A 83 2.11 4.52 4.22
N SER A 84 3.14 3.82 4.70
CA SER A 84 4.52 4.31 4.69
C SER A 84 5.48 3.37 3.96
N SER A 85 6.60 3.92 3.50
CA SER A 85 7.74 3.16 3.00
C SER A 85 9.05 3.89 3.32
N LEU A 86 9.94 3.24 4.06
CA LEU A 86 11.30 3.73 4.33
C LEU A 86 12.09 3.94 3.04
N CYS A 87 12.90 5.00 2.97
CA CYS A 87 13.79 5.31 1.85
C CYS A 87 15.26 5.28 2.27
N ASN A 88 16.13 4.76 1.41
CA ASN A 88 17.57 4.60 1.68
C ASN A 88 18.40 5.85 1.34
N GLY A 89 17.83 7.05 1.47
CA GLY A 89 18.49 8.33 1.18
C GLY A 89 17.56 9.35 0.51
N GLU A 90 18.03 10.60 0.35
CA GLU A 90 17.25 11.73 -0.17
C GLU A 90 17.01 11.66 -1.69
N SER A 91 17.98 11.24 -2.48
CA SER A 91 17.81 11.13 -3.94
C SER A 91 16.80 10.05 -4.32
N ASP A 92 16.76 8.96 -3.52
CA ASP A 92 15.78 7.89 -3.66
C ASP A 92 14.38 8.33 -3.20
N SER A 93 14.29 9.25 -2.22
CA SER A 93 13.01 9.71 -1.71
C SER A 93 12.27 10.57 -2.73
N GLU A 94 12.92 11.51 -3.42
CA GLU A 94 12.26 12.33 -4.45
C GLU A 94 11.81 11.51 -5.66
N LEU A 95 12.64 10.54 -6.10
CA LEU A 95 12.28 9.63 -7.19
C LEU A 95 11.08 8.76 -6.81
N ARG A 96 11.11 8.13 -5.63
CA ARG A 96 9.99 7.30 -5.15
C ARG A 96 8.74 8.15 -4.92
N TYR A 97 8.88 9.37 -4.41
CA TYR A 97 7.77 10.30 -4.20
C TYR A 97 7.01 10.54 -5.52
N ASN A 98 7.74 10.85 -6.59
CA ASN A 98 7.15 11.05 -7.91
C ASN A 98 6.57 9.75 -8.51
N GLN A 99 7.18 8.60 -8.24
CA GLN A 99 6.65 7.30 -8.67
C GLN A 99 5.34 6.95 -7.95
N VAL A 100 5.23 7.22 -6.64
CA VAL A 100 4.01 6.98 -5.86
C VAL A 100 2.87 7.86 -6.37
N LYS A 101 3.11 9.14 -6.64
CA LYS A 101 2.11 10.01 -7.27
C LYS A 101 1.62 9.46 -8.62
N LYS A 102 2.54 8.96 -9.46
CA LYS A 102 2.20 8.31 -10.74
C LYS A 102 1.39 7.04 -10.54
N LEU A 103 1.76 6.20 -9.57
CA LEU A 103 1.07 4.95 -9.24
C LEU A 103 -0.38 5.19 -8.82
N ILE A 104 -0.61 6.15 -7.92
CA ILE A 104 -1.95 6.52 -7.45
C ILE A 104 -2.80 6.99 -8.64
N ARG A 105 -2.29 7.95 -9.43
CA ARG A 105 -3.01 8.48 -10.60
C ARG A 105 -3.30 7.39 -11.64
N ALA A 106 -2.34 6.51 -11.92
CA ALA A 106 -2.51 5.43 -12.89
C ALA A 106 -3.53 4.40 -12.41
N THR A 107 -3.51 4.02 -11.14
CA THR A 107 -4.46 3.07 -10.55
C THR A 107 -5.87 3.65 -10.60
N LEU A 108 -6.06 4.89 -10.19
CA LEU A 108 -7.39 5.54 -10.21
C LEU A 108 -7.93 5.72 -11.64
N ARG A 109 -7.06 6.06 -12.60
CA ARG A 109 -7.45 6.20 -14.02
C ARG A 109 -7.81 4.87 -14.68
N SER A 110 -7.11 3.79 -14.31
CA SER A 110 -7.32 2.46 -14.89
C SER A 110 -8.40 1.65 -14.18
N TYR A 111 -8.82 2.09 -13.00
CA TYR A 111 -9.89 1.44 -12.24
C TYR A 111 -11.18 1.41 -13.06
N LYS A 112 -11.63 0.20 -13.38
CA LYS A 112 -12.94 -0.05 -13.96
C LYS A 112 -13.81 -0.68 -12.89
N PRO A 113 -14.90 -0.03 -12.46
CA PRO A 113 -15.82 -0.66 -11.52
C PRO A 113 -16.32 -1.95 -12.16
N PHE A 114 -16.27 -3.04 -11.39
CA PHE A 114 -16.88 -4.29 -11.80
C PHE A 114 -18.37 -4.05 -11.97
N ASN A 115 -18.86 -4.16 -13.22
CA ASN A 115 -20.27 -4.02 -13.53
C ASN A 115 -20.88 -5.43 -13.70
N PRO A 116 -21.54 -5.98 -12.67
CA PRO A 116 -22.13 -7.33 -12.75
C PRO A 116 -23.20 -7.43 -13.85
N TYR A 117 -23.84 -6.33 -14.24
CA TYR A 117 -24.85 -6.33 -15.30
C TYR A 117 -24.26 -6.56 -16.70
N GLN A 118 -23.00 -6.21 -16.95
CA GLN A 118 -22.34 -6.48 -18.23
C GLN A 118 -22.08 -7.98 -18.44
N GLN A 119 -21.80 -8.74 -17.38
CA GLN A 119 -21.66 -10.20 -17.47
C GLN A 119 -23.00 -10.91 -17.72
N LEU A 120 -24.10 -10.41 -17.13
CA LEU A 120 -25.43 -10.97 -17.33
C LEU A 120 -25.94 -10.81 -18.77
N GLN A 121 -25.50 -9.77 -19.50
CA GLN A 121 -25.85 -9.59 -20.91
C GLN A 121 -25.12 -10.56 -21.84
N LEU A 122 -23.86 -10.92 -21.53
CA LEU A 122 -23.10 -11.93 -22.28
C LEU A 122 -23.71 -13.34 -22.14
N LEU A 123 -24.34 -13.63 -21.00
CA LEU A 123 -25.01 -14.91 -20.76
C LEU A 123 -26.37 -15.04 -21.46
N LYS A 124 -27.01 -13.93 -21.85
CA LYS A 124 -28.32 -13.94 -22.52
C LYS A 124 -28.25 -14.05 -24.04
N THR A 125 -27.10 -13.80 -24.66
CA THR A 125 -26.92 -13.89 -26.12
C THR A 125 -26.49 -15.28 -26.62
N GLY A 126 -26.47 -16.29 -25.74
CA GLY A 126 -26.13 -17.68 -26.06
C GLY A 126 -27.27 -18.65 -25.80
N SER A 127 -28.48 -18.36 -26.30
CA SER A 127 -29.62 -19.31 -26.30
C SER A 127 -30.39 -19.21 -27.60
#